data_AF-A0A2S8BBR7-F1
#
_entry.id   AF-A0A2S8BBR7-F1
#
_cell.length_a   1.000
_cell.length_b   1.000
_cell.length_c   1.000
_cell.angle_alpha   90.00
_cell.angle_beta   90.00
_cell.angle_gamma   90.00
#
_symmetry.space_group_name_H-M   'P 1'
#
loop_
_entity.id
_entity.type
_entity.pdbx_description
1 polymer ?
#
loop_
_entity_poly.entity_id
_entity_poly.type
_entity_poly.pdbx_seq_one_letter_code
_entity_poly.pdbx_strand_id
1 'polypeptide(L)'
;MGYALAAVAVVVAVIAVGALLPWTRPLFLNNRYATVSGALLASMLIIPLQTVIPEELAFRGVLHGALNRAWGFRGVAAAGSLLFGLWHIATSLGLTSSNVGFTRLFGGGLLGMAAGVTLAVCATAVAGFVFSWLRRRSGSLIAPIALHWSLNGLGALAAALVWHLSS
;
A
#
# COMPACT_ATOMS: atom_id res chain seq x y z
N MET A 1 4.03 -15.22 -14.24
CA MET A 1 3.79 -13.92 -14.90
C MET A 1 2.32 -13.50 -14.89
N GLY A 2 1.37 -14.38 -15.25
CA GLY A 2 -0.08 -14.03 -15.29
C GLY A 2 -0.65 -13.40 -14.02
N TYR A 3 -0.33 -13.94 -12.84
CA TYR A 3 -0.77 -13.35 -11.56
C TYR A 3 -0.24 -11.93 -11.32
N ALA A 4 0.98 -11.62 -11.74
CA ALA A 4 1.57 -10.29 -11.59
C ALA A 4 0.83 -9.28 -12.47
N LEU A 5 0.63 -9.62 -13.75
CA LEU A 5 -0.11 -8.77 -14.70
C LEU A 5 -1.56 -8.55 -14.25
N ALA A 6 -2.25 -9.61 -13.81
CA ALA A 6 -3.61 -9.51 -13.30
C ALA A 6 -3.69 -8.59 -12.07
N ALA A 7 -2.74 -8.72 -11.13
CA ALA A 7 -2.69 -7.87 -9.95
C ALA A 7 -2.48 -6.39 -10.31
N VAL A 8 -1.54 -6.09 -11.20
CA VAL A 8 -1.30 -4.72 -11.68
C VAL A 8 -2.53 -4.17 -12.40
N ALA A 9 -3.16 -4.95 -13.27
CA ALA A 9 -4.37 -4.53 -14.00
C ALA A 9 -5.53 -4.20 -13.05
N VAL A 10 -5.75 -5.01 -12.02
CA VAL A 10 -6.75 -4.74 -10.98
C VAL A 10 -6.44 -3.42 -10.27
N VAL A 11 -5.19 -3.19 -9.88
CA VAL A 11 -4.79 -1.96 -9.19
C VAL A 11 -4.97 -0.73 -10.07
N VAL A 12 -4.54 -0.80 -11.34
CA VAL A 12 -4.76 0.28 -12.33
C VAL A 12 -6.25 0.61 -12.43
N ALA A 13 -7.11 -0.40 -12.55
CA ALA A 13 -8.55 -0.21 -12.66
C ALA A 13 -9.14 0.46 -11.40
N VAL A 14 -8.77 -0.02 -10.21
CA VAL A 14 -9.24 0.54 -8.93
C VAL A 14 -8.77 1.99 -8.75
N ILE A 15 -7.50 2.28 -9.04
CA ILE A 15 -6.94 3.63 -8.96
C ILE A 15 -7.63 4.56 -9.97
N ALA A 16 -7.83 4.12 -11.21
CA ALA A 16 -8.49 4.91 -12.24
C ALA A 16 -9.93 5.25 -11.83
N VAL A 17 -10.71 4.26 -11.38
CA VAL A 17 -12.08 4.47 -10.88
C VAL A 17 -12.08 5.43 -9.69
N GLY A 18 -11.19 5.22 -8.72
CA GLY A 18 -11.08 6.09 -7.54
C GLY A 18 -10.69 7.54 -7.86
N ALA A 19 -9.81 7.75 -8.84
CA ALA A 19 -9.37 9.08 -9.26
C ALA A 19 -10.46 9.83 -10.06
N LEU A 20 -11.28 9.10 -10.83
CA LEU A 20 -12.37 9.67 -11.63
C LEU A 20 -13.60 10.03 -10.79
N LEU A 21 -13.82 9.35 -9.66
CA LEU A 21 -14.96 9.58 -8.78
C LEU A 21 -14.76 10.81 -7.88
N PRO A 22 -15.65 11.82 -7.91
CA PRO A 22 -15.46 13.07 -7.17
C PRO A 22 -15.34 12.92 -5.65
N TRP A 23 -16.06 11.96 -5.06
CA TRP A 23 -16.06 11.73 -3.61
C TRP A 23 -14.79 11.05 -3.08
N THR A 24 -14.03 10.37 -3.93
CA THR A 24 -12.78 9.69 -3.56
C THR A 24 -11.54 10.48 -3.99
N ARG A 25 -11.68 11.41 -4.93
CA ARG A 25 -10.61 12.30 -5.38
C ARG A 25 -9.84 13.00 -4.24
N PRO A 26 -10.48 13.48 -3.14
CA PRO A 26 -9.73 14.05 -2.01
C PRO A 26 -8.75 13.07 -1.33
N LEU A 27 -8.98 11.76 -1.42
CA LEU A 27 -8.08 10.73 -0.87
C LEU A 27 -6.78 10.61 -1.69
N PHE A 28 -6.75 11.09 -2.93
CA PHE A 28 -5.56 11.13 -3.77
C PHE A 28 -4.73 12.41 -3.56
N LEU A 29 -5.27 13.43 -2.90
CA LEU A 29 -4.57 14.69 -2.61
C LEU A 29 -3.60 14.53 -1.43
N ASN A 30 -2.49 13.85 -1.70
CA ASN A 30 -1.38 13.65 -0.76
C ASN A 30 -0.25 14.64 -1.05
N ASN A 31 0.14 15.43 -0.05
CA ASN A 31 1.13 16.49 -0.20
C ASN A 31 2.53 15.96 -0.56
N ARG A 32 2.85 14.69 -0.24
CA ARG A 32 4.15 14.06 -0.54
C ARG A 32 4.40 13.87 -2.04
N TYR A 33 3.34 13.84 -2.84
CA TYR A 33 3.42 13.58 -4.29
C TYR A 33 2.76 14.70 -5.10
N ALA A 34 2.82 15.95 -4.62
CA ALA A 34 2.22 17.08 -5.30
C ALA A 34 2.89 17.44 -6.64
N THR A 35 4.15 17.04 -6.86
CA THR A 35 4.91 17.32 -8.10
C THR A 35 5.05 16.07 -8.97
N VAL A 36 4.97 16.23 -10.31
CA VAL A 36 5.14 15.11 -11.25
C VAL A 36 6.55 14.51 -11.16
N SER A 37 7.59 15.35 -11.12
CA SER A 37 8.98 14.89 -11.02
C SER A 37 9.25 14.11 -9.72
N GLY A 38 8.73 14.60 -8.59
CA GLY A 38 8.82 13.92 -7.31
C GLY A 38 8.10 12.57 -7.30
N ALA A 39 6.89 12.51 -7.88
CA ALA A 39 6.13 11.27 -7.98
C ALA A 39 6.77 10.25 -8.93
N LEU A 40 7.37 10.68 -10.05
CA LEU A 40 8.11 9.82 -10.96
C LEU A 40 9.35 9.24 -10.29
N LEU A 41 10.17 10.08 -9.64
CA LEU A 41 11.34 9.64 -8.90
C LEU A 41 10.94 8.65 -7.80
N ALA A 42 9.87 8.98 -7.05
CA ALA A 42 9.34 8.12 -6.02
C ALA A 42 8.88 6.77 -6.59
N SER A 43 8.01 6.78 -7.60
CA SER A 43 7.41 5.58 -8.16
C SER A 43 8.41 4.67 -8.89
N MET A 44 9.41 5.24 -9.55
CA MET A 44 10.31 4.46 -10.42
C MET A 44 11.57 4.00 -9.69
N LEU A 45 12.06 4.76 -8.70
CA LEU A 45 13.34 4.47 -8.04
C LEU A 45 13.16 4.26 -6.53
N ILE A 46 12.60 5.24 -5.83
CA ILE A 46 12.61 5.23 -4.36
C ILE A 46 11.71 4.11 -3.82
N ILE A 47 10.45 4.03 -4.25
CA ILE A 47 9.47 3.05 -3.77
C ILE A 47 9.94 1.61 -4.08
N PRO A 48 10.36 1.25 -5.31
CA PRO A 48 10.89 -0.08 -5.56
C PRO A 48 12.06 -0.47 -4.65
N LEU A 49 13.05 0.41 -4.52
CA LEU A 49 14.34 0.10 -3.89
C LEU A 49 14.32 0.20 -2.37
N GLN A 50 13.61 1.20 -1.83
CA GLN A 50 13.59 1.47 -0.39
C GLN A 50 12.40 0.82 0.32
N THR A 51 11.32 0.49 -0.40
CA THR A 51 10.09 -0.04 0.21
C THR A 51 9.76 -1.43 -0.31
N VAL A 52 9.44 -1.56 -1.60
CA VAL A 52 8.83 -2.78 -2.14
C VAL A 52 9.77 -3.99 -2.02
N ILE A 53 11.00 -3.89 -2.54
CA ILE A 53 11.93 -5.03 -2.52
C ILE A 53 12.29 -5.42 -1.08
N PRO A 54 12.71 -4.50 -0.19
CA PRO A 54 13.01 -4.84 1.20
C PRO A 54 11.82 -5.46 1.94
N GLU A 55 10.64 -4.86 1.84
CA GLU A 55 9.45 -5.36 2.56
C GLU A 55 8.99 -6.72 2.03
N GLU A 56 8.96 -6.92 0.71
CA GLU A 56 8.55 -8.21 0.15
C GLU A 56 9.55 -9.32 0.50
N LEU A 57 10.86 -9.02 0.52
CA LEU A 57 11.86 -9.97 0.98
C LEU A 57 11.70 -10.29 2.47
N ALA A 58 11.51 -9.29 3.32
CA ALA A 58 11.34 -9.49 4.76
C ALA A 58 10.06 -10.26 5.09
N PHE A 59 8.90 -9.82 4.58
CA PHE A 59 7.61 -10.37 4.95
C PHE A 59 7.26 -11.63 4.15
N ARG A 60 7.46 -11.63 2.83
CA ARG A 60 7.03 -12.72 1.94
C ARG A 60 8.16 -13.68 1.64
N GLY A 61 9.42 -13.29 1.83
CA GLY A 61 10.58 -14.20 1.83
C GLY A 61 10.79 -14.84 3.20
N VAL A 62 11.39 -14.08 4.12
CA VAL A 62 11.89 -14.59 5.41
C VAL A 62 10.77 -14.96 6.36
N LEU A 63 9.90 -14.01 6.72
CA LEU A 63 8.85 -14.21 7.72
C LEU A 63 7.82 -15.26 7.26
N HIS A 64 7.35 -15.17 6.02
CA HIS A 64 6.46 -16.17 5.43
C HIS A 64 7.08 -17.57 5.49
N GLY A 65 8.37 -17.71 5.15
CA GLY A 65 9.07 -19.00 5.22
C GLY A 65 9.16 -19.53 6.66
N ALA A 66 9.50 -18.67 7.63
CA ALA A 66 9.58 -19.03 9.03
C ALA A 66 8.22 -19.45 9.62
N LEU A 67 7.19 -18.64 9.42
CA LEU A 67 5.83 -18.91 9.90
C LEU A 67 5.24 -20.16 9.25
N ASN A 68 5.50 -20.40 7.96
CA ASN A 68 5.01 -21.58 7.27
C ASN A 68 5.66 -22.87 7.82
N ARG A 69 6.94 -22.82 8.21
CA ARG A 69 7.60 -23.96 8.86
C ARG A 69 7.07 -24.22 10.27
N ALA A 70 6.80 -23.17 11.04
CA ALA A 70 6.37 -23.30 12.43
C ALA A 70 4.88 -23.71 12.57
N TRP A 71 4.00 -23.07 11.79
CA TRP A 71 2.54 -23.15 11.97
C TRP A 71 1.76 -23.32 10.65
N GLY A 72 2.46 -23.64 9.56
CA GLY A 72 1.86 -23.74 8.24
C GLY A 72 1.31 -22.40 7.74
N PHE A 73 0.49 -22.46 6.69
CA PHE A 73 -0.09 -21.26 6.10
C PHE A 73 -1.05 -20.52 7.03
N ARG A 74 -1.64 -21.19 8.03
CA ARG A 74 -2.51 -20.52 9.02
C ARG A 74 -1.71 -19.50 9.83
N GLY A 75 -0.49 -19.86 10.25
CA GLY A 75 0.42 -18.93 10.92
C GLY A 75 0.84 -17.77 10.02
N VAL A 76 1.15 -18.05 8.75
CA VAL A 76 1.45 -17.00 7.76
C VAL A 76 0.27 -16.03 7.61
N ALA A 77 -0.93 -16.57 7.42
CA ALA A 77 -2.14 -15.80 7.18
C ALA A 77 -2.57 -14.97 8.38
N ALA A 78 -2.38 -15.47 9.61
CA ALA A 78 -2.73 -14.74 10.82
C ALA A 78 -1.59 -13.83 11.30
N ALA A 79 -0.47 -14.42 11.74
CA ALA A 79 0.63 -13.69 12.34
C ALA A 79 1.38 -12.83 11.32
N GLY A 80 1.60 -13.33 10.10
CA GLY A 80 2.27 -12.56 9.05
C GLY A 80 1.47 -11.32 8.64
N SER A 81 0.15 -11.46 8.50
CA SER A 81 -0.75 -10.35 8.20
C SER A 81 -0.83 -9.34 9.34
N LEU A 82 -0.94 -9.81 10.59
CA LEU A 82 -0.96 -8.93 11.76
C LEU A 82 0.34 -8.14 11.89
N LEU A 83 1.49 -8.81 11.79
CA LEU A 83 2.80 -8.15 11.87
C LEU A 83 3.00 -7.16 10.73
N PHE A 84 2.52 -7.47 9.52
CA PHE A 84 2.55 -6.52 8.41
C PHE A 84 1.64 -5.33 8.67
N GLY A 85 0.47 -5.53 9.29
CA GLY A 85 -0.38 -4.44 9.77
C GLY A 85 0.36 -3.52 10.75
N LEU A 86 0.92 -4.10 11.81
CA LEU A 86 1.62 -3.37 12.87
C LEU A 86 2.88 -2.64 12.36
N TRP A 87 3.58 -3.19 11.35
CA TRP A 87 4.71 -2.54 10.69
C TRP A 87 4.37 -1.14 10.16
N HIS A 88 3.11 -0.90 9.80
CA HIS A 88 2.66 0.36 9.20
C HIS A 88 2.27 1.43 10.23
N ILE A 89 2.41 1.20 11.53
CA ILE A 89 2.07 2.20 12.56
C ILE A 89 2.88 3.48 12.36
N ALA A 90 4.21 3.38 12.30
CA ALA A 90 5.10 4.53 12.24
C ALA A 90 4.87 5.39 10.99
N THR A 91 4.67 4.76 9.83
CA THR A 91 4.43 5.45 8.56
C THR A 91 3.03 6.09 8.49
N SER A 92 2.10 5.64 9.34
CA SER A 92 0.70 6.13 9.38
C SER A 92 0.47 7.27 10.37
N LEU A 93 1.43 7.62 11.22
CA LEU A 93 1.29 8.72 12.20
C LEU A 93 0.97 10.06 11.53
N GLY A 94 1.44 10.28 10.30
CA GLY A 94 1.15 11.50 9.52
C GLY A 94 0.01 11.35 8.50
N LEU A 95 -0.74 10.24 8.51
CA LEU A 95 -1.70 9.94 7.43
C LEU A 95 -2.78 11.00 7.29
N THR A 96 -3.40 11.40 8.40
CA THR A 96 -4.45 12.42 8.38
C THR A 96 -3.88 13.77 7.98
N SER A 97 -2.81 14.24 8.63
CA SER A 97 -2.23 15.57 8.39
C SER A 97 -1.62 15.77 6.99
N SER A 98 -1.22 14.69 6.30
CA SER A 98 -0.62 14.76 4.96
C SER A 98 -1.60 14.51 3.81
N ASN A 99 -2.87 14.22 4.10
CA ASN A 99 -3.87 13.87 3.09
C ASN A 99 -5.21 14.59 3.34
N VAL A 100 -5.68 15.32 2.33
CA VAL A 100 -6.89 16.14 2.42
C VAL A 100 -8.13 15.30 2.73
N GLY A 101 -8.31 14.16 2.07
CA GLY A 101 -9.46 13.28 2.28
C GLY A 101 -9.48 12.68 3.69
N PHE A 102 -8.32 12.19 4.17
CA PHE A 102 -8.23 11.65 5.53
C PHE A 102 -8.43 12.73 6.60
N THR A 103 -7.90 13.94 6.40
CA THR A 103 -8.20 15.09 7.28
C THR A 103 -9.70 15.37 7.33
N ARG A 104 -10.41 15.34 6.20
CA ARG A 104 -11.86 15.59 6.16
C ARG A 104 -12.67 14.51 6.88
N LEU A 105 -12.26 13.25 6.78
CA LEU A 105 -12.98 12.12 7.37
C LEU A 105 -12.74 11.99 8.88
N PHE A 106 -11.50 12.18 9.32
CA PHE A 106 -11.08 11.88 10.70
C PHE A 106 -10.75 13.12 11.53
N GLY A 107 -10.68 14.29 10.89
CA GLY A 107 -10.27 15.54 11.52
C GLY A 107 -8.76 15.66 11.74
N GLY A 108 -8.36 16.80 12.27
CA GLY A 108 -7.00 17.05 12.76
C GLY A 108 -6.85 16.67 14.24
N GLY A 109 -5.61 16.40 14.67
CA GLY A 109 -5.27 16.14 16.08
C GLY A 109 -5.16 14.65 16.45
N LEU A 110 -5.03 14.39 17.75
CA LEU A 110 -4.68 13.05 18.27
C LEU A 110 -5.73 11.98 17.95
N LEU A 111 -7.02 12.29 18.08
CA LEU A 111 -8.09 11.33 17.77
C LEU A 111 -8.15 10.98 16.28
N GLY A 112 -8.01 11.99 15.42
CA GLY A 112 -7.95 11.78 13.97
C GLY A 112 -6.72 10.95 13.58
N MET A 113 -5.55 11.25 14.16
CA MET A 113 -4.34 10.46 13.99
C MET A 113 -4.55 9.00 14.42
N ALA A 114 -5.10 8.77 15.61
CA ALA A 114 -5.35 7.41 16.12
C ALA A 114 -6.30 6.64 15.19
N ALA A 115 -7.41 7.26 14.76
CA ALA A 115 -8.34 6.64 13.81
C ALA A 115 -7.68 6.32 12.46
N GLY A 116 -6.86 7.24 11.93
CA GLY A 116 -6.10 7.04 10.70
C GLY A 116 -5.09 5.89 10.81
N VAL A 117 -4.34 5.81 11.92
CA VAL A 117 -3.40 4.72 12.19
C VAL A 117 -4.12 3.39 12.32
N THR A 118 -5.22 3.33 13.07
CA THR A 118 -6.02 2.09 13.21
C THR A 118 -6.54 1.63 11.86
N LEU A 119 -7.11 2.52 11.06
CA LEU A 119 -7.57 2.20 9.71
C LEU A 119 -6.43 1.67 8.85
N ALA A 120 -5.28 2.34 8.85
CA ALA A 120 -4.12 1.93 8.07
C ALA A 120 -3.63 0.54 8.48
N VAL A 121 -3.48 0.28 9.79
CA VAL A 121 -3.06 -1.03 10.33
C VAL A 121 -4.03 -2.14 9.92
N CYS A 122 -5.34 -1.90 10.02
CA CYS A 122 -6.35 -2.88 9.59
C CYS A 122 -6.30 -3.13 8.08
N ALA A 123 -6.23 -2.06 7.28
CA ALA A 123 -6.16 -2.15 5.83
C ALA A 123 -4.89 -2.87 5.36
N THR A 124 -3.73 -2.55 5.95
CA THR A 124 -2.47 -3.19 5.60
C THR A 124 -2.40 -4.61 6.13
N ALA A 125 -3.03 -4.95 7.26
CA ALA A 125 -3.16 -6.35 7.69
C ALA A 125 -3.95 -7.19 6.65
N VAL A 126 -5.07 -6.67 6.15
CA VAL A 126 -5.83 -7.32 5.06
C VAL A 126 -4.97 -7.43 3.79
N ALA A 127 -4.23 -6.38 3.44
CA ALA A 127 -3.30 -6.43 2.32
C ALA A 127 -2.23 -7.52 2.53
N GLY A 128 -1.64 -7.61 3.72
CA GLY A 128 -0.65 -8.63 4.08
C GLY A 128 -1.16 -10.05 3.89
N PHE A 129 -2.44 -10.30 4.17
CA PHE A 129 -3.11 -11.55 3.85
C PHE A 129 -3.17 -11.78 2.33
N VAL A 130 -3.63 -10.79 1.56
CA VAL A 130 -3.71 -10.88 0.09
C VAL A 130 -2.34 -11.14 -0.53
N PHE A 131 -1.29 -10.45 -0.07
CA PHE A 131 0.07 -10.68 -0.52
C PHE A 131 0.57 -12.09 -0.21
N SER A 132 0.30 -12.58 1.01
CA SER A 132 0.69 -13.93 1.43
C SER A 132 -0.06 -15.00 0.64
N TRP A 133 -1.34 -14.77 0.37
CA TRP A 133 -2.15 -15.63 -0.49
C TRP A 133 -1.63 -15.63 -1.93
N LEU A 134 -1.32 -14.45 -2.50
CA LEU A 134 -0.79 -14.30 -3.85
C LEU A 134 0.58 -14.97 -3.99
N ARG A 135 1.45 -14.81 -2.99
CA ARG A 135 2.74 -15.51 -2.91
C ARG A 135 2.56 -17.02 -2.93
N ARG A 136 1.62 -17.56 -2.15
CA ARG A 136 1.32 -19.00 -2.12
C ARG A 136 0.75 -19.51 -3.44
N ARG A 137 -0.19 -18.77 -4.04
CA ARG A 137 -0.83 -19.15 -5.31
C ARG A 137 0.10 -19.09 -6.51
N SER A 138 0.96 -18.08 -6.55
CA SER A 138 1.90 -17.89 -7.65
C SER A 138 3.22 -18.63 -7.49
N GLY A 139 3.57 -19.05 -6.27
CA GLY A 139 4.88 -19.63 -5.95
C GLY A 139 6.05 -18.64 -6.11
N SER A 140 5.78 -17.35 -6.34
CA SER A 140 6.78 -16.36 -6.75
C SER A 140 6.70 -15.09 -5.91
N LEU A 141 7.85 -14.45 -5.68
CA LEU A 141 7.92 -13.11 -5.11
C LEU A 141 7.65 -12.01 -6.14
N ILE A 142 7.71 -12.31 -7.44
CA ILE A 142 7.47 -11.30 -8.49
C ILE A 142 6.01 -10.83 -8.47
N ALA A 143 5.06 -11.74 -8.25
CA ALA A 143 3.64 -11.38 -8.18
C ALA A 143 3.31 -10.40 -7.03
N PRO A 144 3.71 -10.65 -5.77
CA PRO A 144 3.50 -9.68 -4.70
C PRO A 144 4.37 -8.42 -4.86
N ILE A 145 5.60 -8.49 -5.40
CA ILE A 145 6.40 -7.30 -5.74
C ILE A 145 5.66 -6.40 -6.75
N ALA A 146 5.11 -6.98 -7.82
CA ALA A 146 4.36 -6.24 -8.82
C ALA A 146 3.09 -5.60 -8.24
N LEU A 147 2.34 -6.36 -7.43
CA LEU A 147 1.16 -5.84 -6.73
C LEU A 147 1.55 -4.67 -5.80
N HIS A 148 2.59 -4.83 -5.00
CA HIS A 148 3.03 -3.83 -4.03
C HIS A 148 3.51 -2.56 -4.72
N TRP A 149 4.37 -2.71 -5.73
CA TRP A 149 4.78 -1.57 -6.55
C TRP A 149 3.59 -0.88 -7.20
N SER A 150 2.63 -1.63 -7.75
CA SER A 150 1.47 -1.02 -8.38
C SER A 150 0.62 -0.20 -7.40
N LEU A 151 0.42 -0.69 -6.16
CA LEU A 151 -0.34 0.04 -5.14
C LEU A 151 0.34 1.35 -4.75
N ASN A 152 1.65 1.32 -4.48
CA ASN A 152 2.39 2.48 -4.00
C ASN A 152 2.84 3.42 -5.12
N GLY A 153 3.47 2.86 -6.16
CA GLY A 153 3.99 3.60 -7.30
C GLY A 153 2.90 4.24 -8.12
N LEU A 154 1.90 3.48 -8.58
CA LEU A 154 0.78 4.06 -9.32
C LEU A 154 -0.08 4.97 -8.43
N GLY A 155 -0.17 4.68 -7.12
CA GLY A 155 -0.80 5.57 -6.16
C GLY A 155 -0.12 6.94 -6.08
N ALA A 156 1.22 6.98 -6.05
CA ALA A 156 1.99 8.22 -6.10
C ALA A 156 1.79 8.99 -7.40
N LEU A 157 1.80 8.29 -8.55
CA LEU A 157 1.54 8.90 -9.86
C LEU A 157 0.12 9.44 -9.97
N ALA A 158 -0.88 8.69 -9.48
CA ALA A 158 -2.28 9.12 -9.45
C ALA A 158 -2.47 10.34 -8.55
N ALA A 159 -1.79 10.38 -7.39
CA ALA A 159 -1.80 11.55 -6.52
C ALA A 159 -1.27 12.80 -7.25
N ALA A 160 -0.12 12.70 -7.92
CA ALA A 160 0.42 13.80 -8.71
C ALA A 160 -0.52 14.25 -9.83
N LEU A 161 -1.10 13.29 -10.57
CA LEU A 161 -2.07 13.59 -11.62
C LEU A 161 -3.28 14.34 -11.07
N VAL A 162 -3.87 13.86 -9.97
CA VAL A 162 -5.05 14.48 -9.35
C VAL A 162 -4.72 15.89 -8.85
N TRP A 163 -3.52 16.12 -8.29
CA TRP A 163 -3.07 17.47 -7.93
C TRP A 163 -3.05 18.40 -9.14
N HIS A 164 -2.40 18.00 -10.23
CA HIS A 164 -2.25 18.84 -11.43
C HIS A 164 -3.58 19.11 -12.14
N LEU A 165 -4.52 18.16 -12.11
CA LEU A 165 -5.86 18.34 -12.68
C LEU A 165 -6.81 19.15 -11.79
N SER A 166 -6.41 19.51 -10.56
CA SER A 166 -7.25 20.24 -9.60
C SER A 166 -6.74 21.65 -9.28
N SER A 167 -5.54 21.99 -9.78
CA SER A 167 -4.91 23.31 -9.82
C SER A 167 -5.23 24.02 -11.14
#